data_AF-A0A3C1S0A7-F1
#
_entry.id   AF-A0A3C1S0A7-F1
#
_cell.length_a   1.000
_cell.length_b   1.000
_cell.length_c   1.000
_cell.angle_alpha   90.00
_cell.angle_beta   90.00
_cell.angle_gamma   90.00
#
_symmetry.space_group_name_H-M   'P 1'
#
loop_
_entity.id
_entity.type
_entity.pdbx_description
1 polymer ?
#
loop_
_entity_poly.entity_id
_entity_poly.type
_entity_poly.pdbx_seq_one_letter_code
_entity_poly.pdbx_strand_id
1 'polypeptide(L)'
;AVKIGGGENHRFALYDMIMIKDNHIDFAGGITQAITKTKAYLAEKKLNLKIIVEARNLDEIKEILDNDGVYRILIDNFNFEDTRKAVKLIGDSCLTESSGGINEETIRRYAECGVNFISSGAITHSVSNLDLSLKAVDE
;
A
#
# COMPACT_ATOMS: atom_id res chain seq x y z
N ALA A 1 3.83 -13.62 12.82
CA ALA A 1 2.65 -13.05 13.49
C ALA A 1 1.57 -12.67 12.48
N VAL A 2 1.76 -11.62 11.65
CA VAL A 2 0.77 -11.14 10.67
C VAL A 2 0.19 -12.27 9.80
N LYS A 3 1.04 -13.05 9.14
CA LYS A 3 0.62 -14.22 8.34
C LYS A 3 -0.17 -15.28 9.12
N ILE A 4 0.20 -15.55 10.37
CA ILE A 4 -0.51 -16.51 11.23
C ILE A 4 -1.89 -15.97 11.62
N GLY A 5 -2.02 -14.66 11.80
CA GLY A 5 -3.30 -13.99 12.07
C GLY A 5 -4.19 -13.80 10.83
N GLY A 6 -3.84 -14.38 9.68
CA GLY A 6 -4.63 -14.30 8.44
C GLY A 6 -4.36 -13.06 7.58
N GLY A 7 -3.38 -12.23 7.94
CA GLY A 7 -2.95 -11.09 7.14
C GLY A 7 -1.95 -11.47 6.04
N GLU A 8 -1.75 -10.55 5.11
CA GLU A 8 -0.71 -10.65 4.07
C GLU A 8 0.48 -9.74 4.40
N ASN A 9 1.69 -10.19 4.08
CA ASN A 9 2.86 -9.32 4.21
C ASN A 9 2.92 -8.39 2.99
N HIS A 10 3.26 -7.12 3.23
CA HIS A 10 3.62 -6.18 2.16
C HIS A 10 5.02 -6.51 1.62
N ARG A 11 5.78 -5.54 1.09
CA ARG A 11 7.21 -5.72 0.84
C ARG A 11 7.96 -5.97 2.15
N PHE A 12 8.94 -6.86 2.14
CA PHE A 12 9.72 -7.17 3.34
C PHE A 12 10.77 -6.09 3.63
N ALA A 13 11.40 -5.58 2.59
CA ALA A 13 12.41 -4.53 2.64
C ALA A 13 12.40 -3.67 1.36
N LEU A 14 13.34 -2.72 1.28
CA LEU A 14 13.45 -1.79 0.14
C LEU A 14 13.87 -2.47 -1.17
N TYR A 15 14.40 -3.69 -1.13
CA TYR A 15 14.85 -4.43 -2.32
C TYR A 15 13.74 -5.27 -2.98
N ASP A 16 12.63 -5.55 -2.31
CA ASP A 16 11.58 -6.45 -2.84
C ASP A 16 10.63 -5.77 -3.81
N MET A 17 10.41 -4.46 -3.62
CA MET A 17 9.43 -3.69 -4.38
C MET A 17 9.73 -2.19 -4.33
N ILE A 18 9.62 -1.53 -5.47
CA ILE A 18 9.71 -0.07 -5.53
C ILE A 18 8.38 0.51 -5.05
N MET A 19 8.46 1.43 -4.09
CA MET A 19 7.31 2.18 -3.60
C MET A 19 7.63 3.66 -3.71
N ILE A 20 7.01 4.31 -4.68
CA ILE A 20 7.15 5.74 -4.96
C ILE A 20 6.19 6.47 -4.01
N LYS A 21 6.76 7.27 -3.11
CA LYS A 21 6.01 8.14 -2.19
C LYS A 21 6.01 9.59 -2.65
N ASP A 22 5.19 10.41 -1.99
CA ASP A 22 5.14 11.87 -2.09
C ASP A 22 6.52 12.55 -2.29
N ASN A 23 7.48 12.26 -1.41
CA ASN A 23 8.80 12.88 -1.45
C ASN A 23 9.53 12.53 -2.76
N HIS A 24 9.41 11.29 -3.24
CA HIS A 24 10.04 10.86 -4.48
C HIS A 24 9.41 11.56 -5.69
N ILE A 25 8.09 11.75 -5.68
CA ILE A 25 7.33 12.46 -6.71
C ILE A 25 7.82 13.91 -6.78
N ASP A 26 7.88 14.57 -5.62
CA ASP A 26 8.29 15.97 -5.50
C ASP A 26 9.74 16.17 -5.99
N PHE A 27 10.67 15.29 -5.58
CA PHE A 27 12.07 15.34 -6.05
C PHE A 27 12.26 14.92 -7.51
N ALA A 28 11.38 14.08 -8.06
CA ALA A 28 11.45 13.65 -9.45
C ALA A 28 10.92 14.71 -10.43
N GLY A 29 10.12 15.65 -9.94
CA GLY A 29 9.45 16.70 -10.71
C GLY A 29 8.06 16.32 -11.22
N GLY A 30 7.38 15.36 -10.57
CA GLY A 30 6.06 14.87 -10.96
C GLY A 30 5.93 13.35 -10.95
N ILE A 31 4.68 12.85 -10.96
CA ILE A 31 4.38 11.41 -10.87
C ILE A 31 4.87 10.70 -12.12
N THR A 32 4.53 11.23 -13.30
CA THR A 32 4.95 10.68 -14.59
C THR A 32 6.47 10.54 -14.67
N GLN A 33 7.19 11.55 -14.18
CA GLN A 33 8.65 11.60 -14.17
C GLN A 33 9.23 10.57 -13.18
N ALA A 34 8.62 10.44 -11.99
CA ALA A 34 9.02 9.43 -11.01
C ALA A 34 8.85 8.00 -11.54
N ILE A 35 7.71 7.70 -12.17
CA ILE A 35 7.41 6.40 -12.77
C ILE A 35 8.36 6.12 -13.94
N THR A 36 8.55 7.09 -14.83
CA THR A 36 9.44 6.95 -15.99
C THR A 36 10.89 6.68 -15.59
N LYS A 37 11.43 7.46 -14.63
CA LYS A 37 12.77 7.26 -14.09
C LYS A 37 12.91 5.89 -13.42
N THR A 38 11.90 5.46 -12.69
CA THR A 38 11.88 4.14 -12.05
C THR A 38 11.93 3.01 -13.07
N LYS A 39 11.10 3.06 -14.12
CA LYS A 39 11.12 2.06 -15.20
C LYS A 39 12.47 2.02 -15.91
N ALA A 40 13.05 3.19 -16.20
CA ALA A 40 14.37 3.28 -16.82
C ALA A 40 15.45 2.63 -15.95
N TYR A 41 15.45 2.90 -14.64
CA TYR A 41 16.37 2.28 -13.69
C TYR A 41 16.22 0.75 -13.64
N LEU A 42 14.97 0.24 -13.59
CA LEU A 42 14.71 -1.20 -13.59
C LEU A 42 15.21 -1.87 -14.88
N ALA A 43 14.98 -1.23 -16.04
CA ALA A 43 15.49 -1.72 -17.33
C ALA A 43 17.02 -1.72 -17.39
N GLU A 44 17.67 -0.63 -16.98
CA GLU A 44 19.14 -0.50 -16.96
C GLU A 44 19.79 -1.56 -16.07
N LYS A 45 19.22 -1.78 -14.87
CA LYS A 45 19.73 -2.77 -13.92
C LYS A 45 19.24 -4.19 -14.17
N LYS A 46 18.38 -4.41 -15.18
CA LYS A 46 17.74 -5.69 -15.49
C LYS A 46 17.01 -6.30 -14.29
N LEU A 47 16.29 -5.46 -13.55
CA LEU A 47 15.51 -5.84 -12.38
C LEU A 47 14.03 -5.98 -12.76
N ASN A 48 13.37 -7.01 -12.23
CA ASN A 48 11.94 -7.24 -12.42
C ASN A 48 11.17 -7.02 -11.10
N LEU A 49 11.19 -5.78 -10.62
CA LEU A 49 10.51 -5.39 -9.38
C LEU A 49 9.17 -4.72 -9.70
N LYS A 50 8.17 -5.00 -8.87
CA LYS A 50 6.86 -4.33 -8.95
C LYS A 50 6.99 -2.87 -8.49
N ILE A 51 6.12 -2.01 -9.02
CA ILE A 51 6.07 -0.58 -8.70
C ILE A 51 4.74 -0.27 -8.00
N ILE A 52 4.80 0.25 -6.79
CA ILE A 52 3.67 0.87 -6.09
C ILE A 52 3.84 2.38 -6.14
N VAL A 53 2.75 3.10 -6.37
CA VAL A 53 2.74 4.57 -6.31
C VAL A 53 1.71 5.03 -5.28
N GLU A 54 2.14 5.89 -4.37
CA GLU A 54 1.29 6.57 -3.39
C GLU A 54 0.59 7.77 -4.05
N ALA A 55 -0.72 7.91 -3.81
CA ALA A 55 -1.54 8.98 -4.34
C ALA A 55 -2.26 9.72 -3.21
N ARG A 56 -2.16 11.04 -3.20
CA ARG A 56 -2.72 11.96 -2.20
C ARG A 56 -4.10 12.51 -2.58
N ASN A 57 -4.48 12.43 -3.84
CA ASN A 57 -5.79 12.90 -4.34
C ASN A 57 -6.18 12.22 -5.66
N LEU A 58 -7.42 12.43 -6.10
CA LEU A 58 -7.97 11.81 -7.31
C LEU A 58 -7.25 12.25 -8.59
N ASP A 59 -6.64 13.44 -8.63
CA ASP A 59 -5.92 13.91 -9.82
C ASP A 59 -4.57 13.21 -9.97
N GLU A 60 -3.88 12.96 -8.85
CA GLU A 60 -2.68 12.11 -8.84
C GLU A 60 -3.01 10.68 -9.31
N ILE A 61 -4.16 10.12 -8.91
CA ILE A 61 -4.59 8.80 -9.41
C ILE A 61 -4.77 8.81 -10.93
N LYS A 62 -5.37 9.85 -11.52
CA LYS A 62 -5.49 9.97 -12.98
C LYS A 62 -4.12 9.99 -13.64
N GLU A 63 -3.20 10.80 -13.12
CA GLU A 63 -1.84 10.88 -13.67
C GLU A 63 -1.11 9.54 -13.58
N ILE A 64 -1.29 8.79 -12.48
CA ILE A 64 -0.73 7.44 -12.36
C ILE A 64 -1.33 6.51 -13.42
N LEU A 65 -2.64 6.58 -13.67
CA LEU A 65 -3.32 5.74 -14.67
C LEU A 65 -2.93 6.07 -16.11
N ASP A 66 -2.47 7.29 -16.39
CA ASP A 66 -1.88 7.65 -17.69
C ASP A 66 -0.51 6.98 -17.92
N ASN A 67 0.02 6.28 -16.92
CA ASN A 67 1.30 5.57 -16.98
C ASN A 67 1.11 4.05 -16.82
N ASP A 68 1.61 3.28 -17.80
CA ASP A 68 1.57 1.81 -17.74
C ASP A 68 2.47 1.23 -16.62
N GLY A 69 2.37 -0.07 -16.35
CA GLY A 69 3.37 -0.80 -15.56
C GLY A 69 3.41 -0.48 -14.07
N VAL A 70 2.43 0.28 -13.57
CA VAL A 70 2.18 0.44 -12.14
C VAL A 70 1.42 -0.78 -11.64
N TYR A 71 2.00 -1.49 -10.68
CA TYR A 71 1.42 -2.72 -10.15
C TYR A 71 0.28 -2.45 -9.18
N ARG A 72 0.39 -1.37 -8.39
CA ARG A 72 -0.59 -1.02 -7.36
C ARG A 72 -0.56 0.47 -7.06
N ILE A 73 -1.72 1.06 -6.81
CA ILE A 73 -1.88 2.41 -6.28
C ILE A 73 -2.23 2.33 -4.80
N LEU A 74 -1.45 3.04 -3.98
CA LEU A 74 -1.70 3.22 -2.55
C LEU A 74 -2.42 4.55 -2.35
N ILE A 75 -3.68 4.48 -1.95
CA ILE A 75 -4.59 5.60 -1.69
C ILE A 75 -4.33 6.06 -0.25
N ASP A 76 -3.61 7.17 -0.08
CA ASP A 76 -3.17 7.63 1.24
C ASP A 76 -4.18 8.60 1.87
N ASN A 77 -4.70 8.24 3.05
CA ASN A 77 -5.56 9.08 3.89
C ASN A 77 -6.84 9.62 3.21
N PHE A 78 -7.39 8.92 2.21
CA PHE A 78 -8.69 9.29 1.64
C PHE A 78 -9.82 8.98 2.62
N ASN A 79 -10.88 9.80 2.55
CA ASN A 79 -12.16 9.45 3.16
C ASN A 79 -12.86 8.32 2.35
N PHE A 80 -13.94 7.76 2.90
CA PHE A 80 -14.65 6.64 2.26
C PHE A 80 -15.28 6.99 0.90
N GLU A 81 -15.76 8.23 0.73
CA GLU A 81 -16.38 8.65 -0.52
C GLU A 81 -15.35 8.73 -1.64
N ASP A 82 -14.22 9.39 -1.36
CA ASP A 82 -13.15 9.54 -2.33
C ASP A 82 -12.44 8.20 -2.59
N THR A 83 -12.37 7.31 -1.59
CA THR A 83 -11.86 5.94 -1.79
C THR A 83 -12.74 5.18 -2.80
N ARG A 84 -14.07 5.28 -2.71
CA ARG A 84 -14.97 4.65 -3.70
C ARG A 84 -14.78 5.24 -5.09
N LYS A 85 -14.62 6.57 -5.19
CA LYS A 85 -14.33 7.25 -6.47
C LYS A 85 -12.99 6.76 -7.05
N ALA A 86 -11.96 6.66 -6.21
CA ALA A 86 -10.64 6.17 -6.59
C ALA A 86 -10.69 4.73 -7.09
N VAL A 87 -11.33 3.82 -6.35
CA VAL A 87 -11.50 2.41 -6.77
C VAL A 87 -12.24 2.33 -8.11
N LYS A 88 -13.33 3.09 -8.28
CA LYS A 88 -14.08 3.13 -9.53
C LYS A 88 -13.24 3.69 -10.70
N LEU A 89 -12.42 4.69 -10.44
CA LEU A 89 -11.55 5.32 -11.43
C LEU A 89 -10.42 4.37 -11.87
N ILE A 90 -9.83 3.64 -10.92
CA ILE A 90 -8.73 2.70 -11.17
C ILE A 90 -9.25 1.46 -11.91
N GLY A 91 -10.44 0.97 -11.55
CA GLY A 91 -11.04 -0.21 -12.17
C GLY A 91 -10.09 -1.42 -12.13
N ASP A 92 -9.92 -2.08 -13.26
CA ASP A 92 -9.07 -3.27 -13.41
C ASP A 92 -7.63 -2.94 -13.88
N SER A 93 -7.28 -1.65 -13.99
CA SER A 93 -5.98 -1.23 -14.53
C SER A 93 -4.81 -1.61 -13.62
N CYS A 94 -5.01 -1.55 -12.29
CA CYS A 94 -4.03 -2.01 -11.31
C CYS A 94 -4.69 -2.31 -9.96
N LEU A 95 -3.92 -2.88 -9.03
CA LEU A 95 -4.41 -3.16 -7.68
C LEU A 95 -4.57 -1.87 -6.87
N THR A 96 -5.53 -1.86 -5.96
CA THR A 96 -5.80 -0.75 -5.04
C THR A 96 -5.47 -1.12 -3.61
N GLU A 97 -4.90 -0.17 -2.87
CA GLU A 97 -4.59 -0.31 -1.45
C GLU A 97 -5.00 0.95 -0.69
N SER A 98 -5.81 0.83 0.36
CA SER A 98 -6.05 1.93 1.29
C SER A 98 -5.04 1.90 2.43
N SER A 99 -4.49 3.09 2.75
CA SER A 99 -3.57 3.30 3.86
C SER A 99 -3.95 4.58 4.61
N GLY A 100 -3.58 4.64 5.89
CA GLY A 100 -3.83 5.80 6.76
C GLY A 100 -5.18 5.73 7.47
N GLY A 101 -5.21 6.07 8.76
CA GLY A 101 -6.45 6.08 9.56
C GLY A 101 -7.14 4.70 9.74
N ILE A 102 -6.44 3.60 9.45
CA ILE A 102 -7.00 2.24 9.53
C ILE A 102 -6.93 1.70 10.97
N ASN A 103 -8.09 1.45 11.56
CA ASN A 103 -8.28 0.81 12.86
C ASN A 103 -9.47 -0.17 12.83
N GLU A 104 -9.79 -0.80 13.96
CA GLU A 104 -10.85 -1.80 14.07
C GLU A 104 -12.24 -1.28 13.65
N GLU A 105 -12.52 0.00 13.89
CA GLU A 105 -13.79 0.63 13.54
C GLU A 105 -13.86 1.04 12.05
N THR A 106 -12.73 1.45 11.47
CA THR A 106 -12.68 1.99 10.09
C THR A 106 -12.39 0.93 9.03
N ILE A 107 -11.69 -0.16 9.38
CA ILE A 107 -11.18 -1.16 8.42
C ILE A 107 -12.30 -1.77 7.57
N ARG A 108 -13.45 -2.11 8.17
CA ARG A 108 -14.59 -2.67 7.44
C ARG A 108 -15.10 -1.71 6.38
N ARG A 109 -15.22 -0.42 6.72
CA ARG A 109 -15.74 0.60 5.81
C ARG A 109 -14.82 0.84 4.63
N TYR A 110 -13.50 0.79 4.84
CA TYR A 110 -12.52 0.81 3.76
C TYR A 110 -12.62 -0.44 2.88
N ALA A 111 -12.79 -1.63 3.47
CA ALA A 111 -12.97 -2.87 2.70
C ALA A 111 -14.22 -2.81 1.82
N GLU A 112 -15.32 -2.30 2.37
CA GLU A 112 -16.58 -2.08 1.64
C GLU A 112 -16.48 -0.99 0.54
N CYS A 113 -15.38 -0.22 0.48
CA CYS A 113 -15.12 0.66 -0.67
C CYS A 113 -14.65 -0.11 -1.91
N GLY A 114 -14.29 -1.39 -1.76
CA GLY A 114 -13.89 -2.26 -2.86
C GLY A 114 -12.39 -2.28 -3.15
N VAL A 115 -11.55 -1.82 -2.22
CA VAL A 115 -10.09 -1.91 -2.38
C VAL A 115 -9.61 -3.36 -2.33
N ASN A 116 -8.54 -3.68 -3.05
CA ASN A 116 -7.96 -5.02 -3.02
C ASN A 116 -7.19 -5.30 -1.73
N PHE A 117 -6.55 -4.26 -1.17
CA PHE A 117 -5.75 -4.35 0.05
C PHE A 117 -6.06 -3.21 1.01
N ILE A 118 -5.84 -3.47 2.29
CA ILE A 118 -5.77 -2.44 3.33
C ILE A 118 -4.49 -2.68 4.10
N SER A 119 -3.65 -1.66 4.23
CA SER A 119 -2.47 -1.71 5.08
C SER A 119 -2.69 -0.92 6.36
N SER A 120 -2.30 -1.52 7.49
CA SER A 120 -2.32 -0.88 8.79
C SER A 120 -1.00 -1.16 9.49
N GLY A 121 -0.29 -0.11 9.89
CA GLY A 121 0.90 -0.26 10.70
C GLY A 121 0.58 -0.75 12.12
N ALA A 122 -0.64 -0.51 12.63
CA ALA A 122 -0.98 -0.76 14.03
C ALA A 122 -0.78 -2.23 14.44
N ILE A 123 -0.94 -3.16 13.49
CA ILE A 123 -0.76 -4.61 13.72
C ILE A 123 0.70 -5.04 13.92
N THR A 124 1.67 -4.13 13.77
CA THR A 124 3.09 -4.40 14.02
C THR A 124 3.71 -3.50 15.08
N HIS A 125 3.35 -2.21 15.14
CA HIS A 125 3.95 -1.27 16.11
C HIS A 125 3.07 -0.94 17.31
N SER A 126 1.79 -1.33 17.32
CA SER A 126 0.82 -1.03 18.38
C SER A 126 0.07 -2.27 18.84
N VAL A 127 0.80 -3.36 19.07
CA VAL A 127 0.24 -4.65 19.46
C VAL A 127 0.19 -4.81 20.98
N SER A 128 -0.93 -5.31 21.49
CA SER A 128 -1.02 -5.83 22.86
C SER A 128 -0.46 -7.24 22.90
N ASN A 129 0.50 -7.49 23.80
CA ASN A 129 1.10 -8.81 23.96
C ASN A 129 0.10 -9.80 24.59
N LEU A 130 0.17 -11.06 24.16
CA LEU A 130 -0.56 -12.14 24.80
C LEU A 130 0.10 -12.46 26.16
N ASP A 131 -0.69 -12.42 27.23
CA ASP A 131 -0.22 -12.77 28.57
C ASP A 131 -0.11 -14.29 28.69
N LEU A 132 1.09 -14.79 28.99
CA LEU A 132 1.40 -16.22 29.07
C LEU A 132 2.23 -16.47 30.32
N SER A 133 1.87 -17.52 31.08
CA SER A 133 2.64 -18.00 32.22
C SER A 133 2.87 -19.51 32.15
N LEU A 134 4.09 -19.94 32.47
CA LEU A 134 4.44 -21.34 32.64
C LEU A 134 4.23 -21.73 34.11
N LYS A 135 3.42 -22.77 34.37
CA LYS A 135 3.27 -23.36 35.70
C LYS A 135 3.94 -24.73 35.74
N ALA A 136 4.94 -24.88 36.60
CA ALA A 136 5.49 -26.19 36.93
C ALA A 136 4.53 -26.91 37.91
N VAL A 137 4.39 -28.22 37.74
CA VAL A 137 3.65 -29.11 38.65
C VAL A 137 4.61 -30.21 39.11
N ASP A 138 4.57 -30.55 40.40
CA ASP A 138 5.29 -31.70 40.94
C ASP A 138 4.57 -33.00 40.52
N GLU A 139 5.34 -34.06 40.24
CA GLU A 139 4.82 -35.42 39.94
C GLU A 139 4.17 -36.10 41.15
#